data_AF-A0A8H9F8F7-F1
#
_entry.id   AF-A0A8H9F8F7-F1
#
_cell.length_a   1.000
_cell.length_b   1.000
_cell.length_c   1.000
_cell.angle_alpha   90.00
_cell.angle_beta   90.00
_cell.angle_gamma   90.00
#
_symmetry.space_group_name_H-M   'P 1'
#
loop_
_entity.id
_entity.type
_entity.pdbx_description
1 polymer ?
#
loop_
_entity_poly.entity_id
_entity_poly.type
_entity_poly.pdbx_seq_one_letter_code
_entity_poly.pdbx_strand_id
1 'polypeptide(L)' 'MIKLSDLGQVYIVYGKTDLRKGIDGLATLVKEQFELDPFSGKVFLFCDGSKDRFKALYWDGQGF' A
#
# COMPACT_ATOMS: atom_id res chain seq x y z
N MET A 1 -5.21 17.76 2.25
CA MET A 1 -4.28 17.34 1.19
C MET A 1 -3.06 16.74 1.88
N ILE A 2 -2.84 15.43 1.74
CA ILE A 2 -1.70 14.75 2.37
C ILE A 2 -0.41 15.25 1.70
N LYS A 3 0.55 15.74 2.48
CA LYS A 3 1.87 16.09 1.94
C LYS A 3 2.72 14.83 1.91
N LEU A 4 3.34 14.55 0.76
CA LEU A 4 4.28 13.43 0.65
C LEU A 4 5.46 13.54 1.62
N SER A 5 5.88 14.75 1.99
CA SER A 5 6.94 14.97 3.00
C SER A 5 6.58 14.43 4.38
N ASP A 6 5.29 14.29 4.66
CA ASP A 6 4.78 13.89 5.96
C ASP A 6 4.47 12.37 5.98
N LEU A 7 4.44 11.75 4.79
CA LEU A 7 4.30 10.30 4.62
C LEU A 7 5.65 9.64 4.90
N GLY A 8 5.89 9.28 6.16
CA GLY A 8 7.17 8.77 6.66
C GLY A 8 7.85 7.72 5.77
N GLN A 9 7.59 6.43 6.03
CA GLN A 9 8.25 5.35 5.29
C GLN A 9 7.34 4.81 4.16
N VAL A 10 7.91 4.71 2.95
CA VAL A 10 7.24 4.13 1.78
C VAL A 10 7.82 2.75 1.47
N TYR A 11 6.94 1.77 1.32
CA TYR A 11 7.26 0.41 0.90
C TYR A 11 6.81 0.21 -0.54
N ILE A 12 7.75 -0.16 -1.41
CA ILE A 12 7.43 -0.57 -2.78
C ILE A 12 7.26 -2.08 -2.78
N VAL A 13 6.05 -2.53 -3.05
CA VAL A 13 5.75 -3.96 -3.17
C VAL A 13 6.26 -4.46 -4.51
N TYR A 14 7.21 -5.40 -4.46
CA TYR A 14 7.83 -5.96 -5.64
C TYR A 14 6.96 -7.06 -6.28
N GLY A 15 7.10 -7.22 -7.59
CA GLY A 15 6.35 -8.22 -8.35
C GLY A 15 4.98 -7.73 -8.81
N LYS A 16 4.21 -8.63 -9.43
CA LYS A 16 2.91 -8.32 -10.00
C LYS A 16 1.84 -8.37 -8.91
N THR A 17 1.23 -7.22 -8.60
CA THR A 17 0.07 -7.14 -7.70
C THR A 17 -1.22 -7.00 -8.52
N ASP A 18 -2.23 -7.79 -8.21
CA ASP A 18 -3.57 -7.54 -8.77
C ASP A 18 -4.19 -6.30 -8.13
N LEU A 19 -4.07 -5.16 -8.82
CA LEU A 19 -4.60 -3.87 -8.37
C LEU A 19 -6.13 -3.79 -8.36
N ARG A 20 -6.83 -4.82 -8.89
CA ARG A 20 -8.29 -4.95 -8.77
C ARG A 20 -8.74 -5.32 -7.35
N LYS A 21 -7.81 -5.79 -6.50
CA LYS A 21 -8.08 -5.96 -5.07
C LYS A 21 -8.50 -4.62 -4.45
N GLY A 22 -9.57 -4.65 -3.67
CA GLY A 22 -10.02 -3.53 -2.84
C GLY A 22 -9.06 -3.26 -1.69
N ILE A 23 -9.45 -2.34 -0.81
CA ILE A 23 -8.66 -1.95 0.39
C ILE A 23 -8.31 -3.19 1.23
N ASP A 24 -9.32 -3.98 1.60
CA ASP A 24 -9.12 -5.18 2.44
C ASP A 24 -8.17 -6.18 1.78
N GLY A 25 -8.33 -6.44 0.48
CA GLY A 25 -7.48 -7.38 -0.23
C GLY A 25 -6.02 -6.95 -0.33
N LEU A 26 -5.75 -5.65 -0.36
CA LEU A 26 -4.39 -5.10 -0.32
C LEU A 26 -3.83 -5.09 1.11
N ALA A 27 -4.65 -4.75 2.11
CA ALA A 27 -4.26 -4.81 3.52
C ALA A 27 -3.93 -6.24 3.96
N THR A 28 -4.73 -7.24 3.55
CA THR A 28 -4.46 -8.66 3.75
C THR A 28 -3.13 -9.06 3.12
N LEU A 29 -2.84 -8.58 1.91
CA LEU A 29 -1.59 -8.88 1.21
C LEU A 29 -0.36 -8.30 1.95
N VAL A 30 -0.44 -7.07 2.46
CA VAL A 30 0.59 -6.47 3.33
C VAL A 30 0.83 -7.31 4.58
N LYS A 31 -0.26 -7.73 5.24
CA LYS A 31 -0.20 -8.50 6.49
C LYS A 31 0.31 -9.92 6.29
N GLU A 32 -0.22 -10.65 5.32
CA GLU A 32 0.01 -12.09 5.18
C GLU A 32 1.21 -12.42 4.31
N GLN A 33 1.48 -11.66 3.25
CA GLN A 33 2.58 -11.96 2.33
C GLN A 33 3.89 -11.27 2.72
N PHE A 34 3.80 -10.06 3.28
CA PHE A 34 4.97 -9.27 3.64
C PHE A 34 5.22 -9.23 5.15
N GLU A 35 4.31 -9.78 5.96
CA GLU A 35 4.40 -9.80 7.43
C GLU A 35 4.57 -8.37 8.02
N LEU A 36 3.98 -7.38 7.35
CA LEU A 36 4.00 -5.98 7.77
C LEU A 36 2.63 -5.56 8.32
N ASP A 37 2.62 -4.55 9.18
CA ASP A 37 1.38 -3.99 9.70
C ASP A 37 0.78 -2.95 8.72
N PRO A 38 -0.39 -3.20 8.11
CA PRO A 38 -1.04 -2.24 7.21
C PRO A 38 -1.54 -0.97 7.92
N PHE A 39 -1.65 -0.98 9.26
CA PHE A 39 -2.12 0.16 10.06
C PHE A 39 -0.99 1.02 10.64
N SER A 40 0.25 0.73 10.26
CA SER A 40 1.45 1.36 10.82
C SER A 40 1.70 2.82 10.43
N GLY A 41 0.79 3.46 9.68
CA GLY A 41 0.99 4.80 9.13
C GLY A 41 2.03 4.86 8.01
N LYS A 42 2.45 3.69 7.50
CA LYS A 42 3.35 3.55 6.35
C LYS A 42 2.55 3.53 5.05
N VAL A 43 3.20 3.92 3.96
CA VAL A 43 2.59 3.85 2.62
C VAL A 43 3.07 2.59 1.92
N PHE A 44 2.14 1.79 1.41
CA PHE A 44 2.43 0.62 0.59
C PHE A 44 2.05 0.91 -0.85
N LEU A 45 3.04 0.91 -1.75
CA LEU A 45 2.87 1.18 -3.17
C LEU A 45 2.91 -0.13 -3.96
N PHE A 46 1.82 -0.42 -4.67
CA PHE A 46 1.64 -1.62 -5.49
C PHE A 46 1.70 -1.28 -6.98
N CYS A 47 2.14 -2.23 -7.79
CA CYS A 47 2.17 -2.15 -9.25
C CYS A 47 1.62 -3.45 -9.86
N ASP A 48 0.87 -3.35 -10.96
CA ASP A 48 0.31 -4.50 -11.70
C ASP A 48 1.23 -5.07 -12.78
N GLY A 49 2.46 -4.57 -12.84
CA GLY A 49 3.48 -5.01 -13.79
C GLY A 49 3.45 -4.27 -15.14
N SER A 50 2.42 -3.48 -15.47
CA SER A 50 2.45 -2.63 -16.67
C SER A 50 3.25 -1.33 -16.47
N LYS A 51 3.78 -1.10 -15.25
CA LYS A 51 4.63 0.03 -14.85
C LYS A 51 4.01 1.42 -15.01
N ASP A 52 2.75 1.50 -15.43
CA ASP A 52 1.99 2.71 -15.64
C ASP A 52 0.86 2.91 -14.60
N ARG A 53 0.52 1.86 -13.86
CA ARG A 53 -0.50 1.90 -12.80
C ARG A 53 0.08 1.57 -11.45
N PHE A 54 -0.10 2.50 -10.53
CA PHE A 54 0.28 2.35 -9.13
C PHE A 54 -0.92 2.60 -8.23
N LYS A 55 -0.97 1.86 -7.13
CA LYS A 55 -1.96 2.07 -6.07
C LYS A 55 -1.23 2.20 -4.74
N ALA A 56 -1.59 3.21 -3.97
CA ALA A 56 -1.08 3.39 -2.62
C ALA A 56 -2.14 2.94 -1.60
N LEU A 57 -1.71 2.21 -0.59
CA LEU A 57 -2.47 1.96 0.64
C LEU A 57 -1.79 2.71 1.77
N TYR A 58 -2.54 3.56 2.47
CA TYR A 58 -2.05 4.37 3.57
C TYR A 58 -3.13 4.43 4.65
N TRP A 59 -2.77 4.15 5.89
CA TRP A 59 -3.66 4.31 7.02
C TRP A 59 -3.40 5.65 7.72
N ASP A 60 -4.40 6.50 7.83
CA ASP A 60 -4.28 7.85 8.39
C ASP A 60 -4.55 7.91 9.92
N GLY A 61 -4.85 6.77 10.54
CA GLY A 61 -5.25 6.68 11.94
C GLY A 61 -6.76 6.50 12.14
N GLN A 62 -7.58 6.80 11.14
CA GLN A 62 -9.05 6.70 11.16
C GLN A 62 -9.59 5.83 10.02
N GLY A 63 -8.88 5.75 8.90
CA GLY A 63 -9.27 5.05 7.69
C GLY A 63 -8.10 4.80 6.74
N PHE A 64 -8.40 4.03 5.68
CA PHE A 64 -7.53 3.86 4.51
C PHE A 64 -7.88 4.85 3.40
#